data_AF-A0A6M8BC45-F1
#
_entry.id   AF-A0A6M8BC45-F1
#
_cell.length_a   1.000
_cell.length_b   1.000
_cell.length_c   1.000
_cell.angle_alpha   90.00
_cell.angle_beta   90.00
_cell.angle_gamma   90.00
#
_symmetry.space_group_name_H-M   'P 1'
#
loop_
_entity.id
_entity.type
_entity.pdbx_description
1 polymer ?
#
loop_
_entity_poly.entity_id
_entity_poly.type
_entity_poly.pdbx_seq_one_letter_code
_entity_poly.pdbx_strand_id
1 'polypeptide(L)'
;MARTDVLARGVNLANWFWYPDRANPNPYGKRDFALMRRMGITYVRIPIDFSVLYSDTAPNRLNPQALIRLNRAIAQAQAQKLGVVVDLHSTPLIDGSQNNYSASLENPQFRRMFTAFWRSLAAHLHKTTNPDLTFIQPMNEPVFRSDPKAWELIQQALFRSIREVAPQHTLIAVSAFWQNISTLVQLQPLPDPNVIYDFHFYEPFIFTHQGASWIGDAFESRLRNVPYPASPNTVQFLAQQVGDPVARAAILDYGQQQWDIHKLRSRIGEAAQWARQNGVTLICTEFGVYAANVSALDRTRWLRDTRTVLEEFGIGWASWGYVDSNFGFAEWQGNQPILDREIVRALSLRLPPRLAKTDVLLGTRLGNVLVGDFRSNRLDGRGGNDILNGIGDSTGRNSVDVLIGGTGRDRFWLGDATMAFYDDGKPDQPGLRDYALLKDFKPGEDTIQLHGNRSQYLLGASPIRRFRGTGIFLDTNGNGALDRQDELIAIVEGTQRLNLGASYFSYTGTG
;
A
#
# COMPACT_ATOMS: atom_id res chain seq x y z
N MET A 1 -17.70 16.18 -16.92
CA MET A 1 -16.48 15.82 -16.15
C MET A 1 -15.54 15.20 -17.15
N ALA A 2 -14.28 15.63 -17.21
CA ALA A 2 -13.34 15.00 -18.14
C ALA A 2 -13.05 13.57 -17.68
N ARG A 3 -12.76 12.65 -18.62
CA ARG A 3 -12.44 11.25 -18.30
C ARG A 3 -11.24 11.13 -17.36
N THR A 4 -10.27 12.02 -17.55
CA THR A 4 -9.10 12.19 -16.67
C THR A 4 -9.48 12.56 -15.24
N ASP A 5 -10.55 13.33 -15.04
CA ASP A 5 -11.04 13.65 -13.69
C ASP A 5 -11.71 12.44 -13.04
N VAL A 6 -12.44 11.62 -13.82
CA VAL A 6 -13.06 10.38 -13.35
C VAL A 6 -11.97 9.39 -12.93
N LEU A 7 -10.89 9.29 -13.70
CA LEU A 7 -9.77 8.37 -13.47
C LEU A 7 -8.62 8.98 -12.66
N ALA A 8 -8.85 10.08 -11.93
CA ALA A 8 -7.77 10.78 -11.24
C ALA A 8 -7.21 10.01 -10.04
N ARG A 9 -8.06 9.43 -9.18
CA ARG A 9 -7.69 8.78 -7.93
C ARG A 9 -8.47 7.50 -7.71
N GLY A 10 -7.80 6.36 -7.76
CA GLY A 10 -8.42 5.05 -7.80
C GLY A 10 -7.90 4.09 -6.75
N VAL A 11 -8.60 2.97 -6.63
CA VAL A 11 -8.18 1.83 -5.81
C VAL A 11 -8.61 0.52 -6.44
N ASN A 12 -7.77 -0.51 -6.30
CA ASN A 12 -8.04 -1.86 -6.78
C ASN A 12 -8.84 -2.68 -5.76
N LEU A 13 -9.83 -3.42 -6.25
CA LEU A 13 -10.68 -4.33 -5.47
C LEU A 13 -10.37 -5.79 -5.80
N ALA A 14 -9.12 -6.19 -5.57
CA ALA A 14 -8.55 -7.46 -6.01
C ALA A 14 -9.29 -8.70 -5.48
N ASN A 15 -9.50 -8.82 -4.17
CA ASN A 15 -10.12 -9.99 -3.51
C ASN A 15 -11.66 -10.02 -3.67
N TRP A 16 -12.15 -10.01 -4.91
CA TRP A 16 -13.58 -9.98 -5.20
C TRP A 16 -13.97 -10.79 -6.44
N PHE A 17 -13.69 -10.29 -7.65
CA PHE A 17 -13.93 -11.03 -8.89
C PHE A 17 -12.65 -11.72 -9.39
N TRP A 18 -11.51 -11.34 -8.83
CA TRP A 18 -10.26 -12.09 -8.89
C TRP A 18 -10.06 -12.71 -7.49
N TYR A 19 -9.76 -14.00 -7.41
CA TYR A 19 -9.81 -14.78 -6.15
C TYR A 19 -11.08 -14.58 -5.29
N PRO A 20 -12.29 -14.87 -5.82
CA PRO A 20 -13.53 -14.69 -5.07
C PRO A 20 -13.58 -15.55 -3.80
N ASP A 21 -13.84 -14.94 -2.65
CA ASP A 21 -14.28 -15.67 -1.47
C ASP A 21 -15.67 -16.28 -1.74
N ARG A 22 -15.75 -17.61 -1.69
CA ARG A 22 -17.02 -18.34 -1.89
C ARG A 22 -18.01 -18.10 -0.75
N ALA A 23 -17.54 -17.82 0.46
CA ALA A 23 -18.38 -17.53 1.61
C ALA A 23 -18.94 -16.10 1.56
N ASN A 24 -18.16 -15.14 1.06
CA ASN A 24 -18.59 -13.75 0.87
C ASN A 24 -18.27 -13.22 -0.54
N PRO A 25 -19.07 -13.59 -1.57
CA PRO A 25 -18.81 -13.20 -2.95
C PRO A 25 -19.12 -11.72 -3.25
N ASN A 26 -19.58 -10.94 -2.27
CA ASN A 26 -19.86 -9.50 -2.41
C ASN A 26 -19.38 -8.73 -1.17
N PRO A 27 -18.07 -8.59 -0.97
CA PRO A 27 -17.52 -7.97 0.24
C PRO A 27 -17.76 -6.46 0.30
N TYR A 28 -18.10 -5.81 -0.83
CA TYR A 28 -18.35 -4.38 -0.92
C TYR A 28 -19.83 -4.06 -1.13
N GLY A 29 -20.34 -3.08 -0.40
CA GLY A 29 -21.69 -2.55 -0.51
C GLY A 29 -21.74 -1.03 -0.70
N LYS A 30 -22.96 -0.49 -0.74
CA LYS A 30 -23.24 0.96 -0.90
C LYS A 30 -22.47 1.83 0.10
N ARG A 31 -22.32 1.38 1.36
CA ARG A 31 -21.63 2.13 2.41
C ARG A 31 -20.14 2.27 2.13
N ASP A 32 -19.52 1.25 1.56
CA ASP A 32 -18.10 1.19 1.26
C ASP A 32 -17.76 2.11 0.09
N PHE A 33 -18.53 2.04 -1.00
CA PHE A 33 -18.40 3.00 -2.10
C PHE A 33 -18.64 4.45 -1.66
N ALA A 34 -19.59 4.68 -0.75
CA ALA A 34 -19.83 6.01 -0.20
C ALA A 34 -18.64 6.49 0.66
N LEU A 35 -18.00 5.60 1.43
CA LEU A 35 -16.77 5.91 2.15
C LEU A 35 -15.63 6.23 1.18
N MET A 36 -15.36 5.37 0.18
CA MET A 36 -14.37 5.62 -0.86
C MET A 36 -14.55 7.00 -1.49
N ARG A 37 -15.78 7.35 -1.88
CA ARG A 37 -16.08 8.65 -2.45
C ARG A 37 -15.79 9.80 -1.49
N ARG A 38 -16.15 9.68 -0.21
CA ARG A 38 -15.85 10.69 0.83
C ARG A 38 -14.35 10.85 1.08
N MET A 39 -13.58 9.77 0.95
CA MET A 39 -12.11 9.82 1.01
C MET A 39 -11.50 10.56 -0.18
N GLY A 40 -12.26 10.79 -1.25
CA GLY A 40 -11.78 11.48 -2.45
C GLY A 40 -11.39 10.53 -3.60
N ILE A 41 -11.70 9.24 -3.48
CA ILE A 41 -11.59 8.30 -4.59
C ILE A 41 -12.60 8.71 -5.69
N THR A 42 -12.16 8.66 -6.94
CA THR A 42 -12.92 9.02 -8.13
C THR A 42 -13.30 7.79 -8.96
N TYR A 43 -12.55 6.70 -8.86
CA TYR A 43 -12.89 5.43 -9.51
C TYR A 43 -12.43 4.20 -8.73
N VAL A 44 -13.01 3.05 -9.05
CA VAL A 44 -12.53 1.74 -8.58
C VAL A 44 -12.12 0.89 -9.76
N ARG A 45 -11.09 0.07 -9.59
CA ARG A 45 -10.71 -0.97 -10.54
C ARG A 45 -11.15 -2.33 -10.00
N ILE A 46 -11.85 -3.09 -10.83
CA ILE A 46 -12.34 -4.43 -10.50
C ILE A 46 -11.54 -5.43 -11.34
N PRO A 47 -10.46 -6.02 -10.79
CA PRO A 47 -9.81 -7.19 -11.34
C PRO A 47 -10.76 -8.39 -11.43
N ILE A 48 -10.76 -9.09 -12.56
CA ILE A 48 -11.65 -10.22 -12.82
C ILE A 48 -10.85 -11.40 -13.38
N ASP A 49 -10.99 -12.57 -12.77
CA ASP A 49 -10.54 -13.81 -13.41
C ASP A 49 -11.49 -14.20 -14.55
N PHE A 50 -10.94 -14.51 -15.73
CA PHE A 50 -11.72 -14.91 -16.91
C PHE A 50 -12.73 -16.01 -16.62
N SER A 51 -12.36 -17.02 -15.83
CA SER A 51 -13.24 -18.14 -15.49
C SER A 51 -14.48 -17.72 -14.69
N VAL A 52 -14.47 -16.56 -14.02
CA VAL A 52 -15.61 -16.06 -13.25
C VAL A 52 -16.73 -15.59 -14.17
N LEU A 53 -16.41 -14.89 -15.25
CA LEU A 53 -17.39 -14.37 -16.20
C LEU A 53 -17.63 -15.28 -17.40
N TYR A 54 -16.72 -16.20 -17.69
CA TYR A 54 -16.85 -17.13 -18.79
C TYR A 54 -17.81 -18.29 -18.47
N SER A 55 -18.53 -18.78 -19.48
CA SER A 55 -19.40 -19.96 -19.36
C SER A 55 -19.24 -20.85 -20.59
N ASP A 56 -18.83 -22.10 -20.36
CA ASP A 56 -18.74 -23.13 -21.40
C ASP A 56 -20.11 -23.67 -21.86
N THR A 57 -21.18 -23.35 -21.15
CA THR A 57 -22.53 -23.90 -21.38
C THR A 57 -23.53 -22.86 -21.88
N ALA A 58 -23.20 -21.56 -21.86
CA ALA A 58 -24.09 -20.48 -22.27
C ALA A 58 -23.97 -20.16 -23.78
N PRO A 59 -25.09 -19.88 -24.49
CA PRO A 59 -25.08 -19.54 -25.93
C PRO A 59 -24.25 -18.29 -26.28
N ASN A 60 -24.07 -17.37 -25.33
CA ASN A 60 -23.33 -16.12 -25.48
C ASN A 60 -21.95 -16.14 -24.76
N ARG A 61 -21.55 -17.29 -24.20
CA ARG A 61 -20.30 -17.56 -23.45
C ARG A 61 -20.08 -16.75 -22.17
N LEU A 62 -21.11 -16.08 -21.64
CA LEU A 62 -21.02 -15.34 -20.38
C LEU A 62 -21.81 -16.06 -19.27
N ASN A 63 -21.25 -16.08 -18.06
CA ASN A 63 -21.89 -16.59 -16.85
C ASN A 63 -22.97 -15.62 -16.36
N PRO A 64 -24.28 -15.95 -16.45
CA PRO A 64 -25.35 -15.01 -16.12
C PRO A 64 -25.36 -14.58 -14.66
N GLN A 65 -25.03 -15.49 -13.73
CA GLN A 65 -25.02 -15.18 -12.30
C GLN A 65 -23.88 -14.24 -11.93
N ALA A 66 -22.71 -14.45 -12.52
CA ALA A 66 -21.57 -13.56 -12.32
C ALA A 66 -21.83 -12.17 -12.92
N LEU A 67 -22.48 -12.08 -14.09
CA LEU A 67 -22.89 -10.81 -14.68
C LEU A 67 -23.88 -10.02 -13.81
N ILE A 68 -24.84 -10.69 -13.16
CA ILE A 68 -25.76 -10.02 -12.22
C ILE A 68 -24.99 -9.38 -11.07
N ARG A 69 -23.98 -10.08 -10.52
CA ARG A 69 -23.10 -9.53 -9.47
C ARG A 69 -22.29 -8.36 -9.99
N LEU A 70 -21.69 -8.47 -11.17
CA LEU A 70 -20.89 -7.39 -11.77
C LEU A 70 -21.74 -6.15 -12.06
N ASN A 71 -22.94 -6.31 -12.60
CA ASN A 71 -23.87 -5.20 -12.83
C ASN A 71 -24.23 -4.49 -11.52
N ARG A 72 -24.50 -5.26 -10.45
CA ARG A 72 -24.81 -4.69 -9.13
C ARG A 72 -23.62 -3.93 -8.57
N ALA A 73 -22.41 -4.48 -8.69
CA ALA A 73 -21.16 -3.83 -8.30
C ALA A 73 -20.99 -2.48 -8.98
N ILE A 74 -21.07 -2.46 -10.32
CA ILE A 74 -20.93 -1.26 -11.14
C ILE A 74 -22.00 -0.23 -10.77
N ALA A 75 -23.26 -0.65 -10.65
CA ALA A 75 -24.36 0.25 -10.31
C ALA A 75 -24.19 0.88 -8.91
N GLN A 76 -23.69 0.14 -7.91
CA GLN A 76 -23.46 0.69 -6.58
C GLN A 76 -22.30 1.70 -6.55
N ALA A 77 -21.21 1.43 -7.28
CA ALA A 77 -20.11 2.38 -7.44
C ALA A 77 -20.57 3.65 -8.18
N GLN A 78 -21.28 3.51 -9.30
CA GLN A 78 -21.78 4.63 -10.09
C GLN A 78 -22.84 5.45 -9.36
N ALA A 79 -23.65 4.84 -8.48
CA ALA A 79 -24.56 5.58 -7.60
C ALA A 79 -23.83 6.52 -6.62
N GLN A 80 -22.54 6.31 -6.37
CA GLN A 80 -21.66 7.21 -5.61
C GLN A 80 -20.81 8.12 -6.52
N LYS A 81 -21.11 8.16 -7.82
CA LYS A 81 -20.37 8.89 -8.86
C LYS A 81 -18.92 8.42 -9.01
N LEU A 82 -18.64 7.15 -8.73
CA LEU A 82 -17.35 6.54 -9.00
C LEU A 82 -17.31 5.99 -10.43
N GLY A 83 -16.20 6.22 -11.13
CA GLY A 83 -15.86 5.45 -12.33
C GLY A 83 -15.56 4.00 -11.98
N VAL A 84 -15.68 3.11 -12.96
CA VAL A 84 -15.34 1.69 -12.80
C VAL A 84 -14.47 1.24 -13.97
N VAL A 85 -13.27 0.77 -13.68
CA VAL A 85 -12.43 0.03 -14.63
C VAL A 85 -12.76 -1.45 -14.49
N VAL A 86 -13.27 -2.05 -15.56
CA VAL A 86 -13.47 -3.50 -15.68
C VAL A 86 -12.21 -4.10 -16.29
N ASP A 87 -11.42 -4.76 -15.44
CA ASP A 87 -10.12 -5.33 -15.79
C ASP A 87 -10.21 -6.85 -15.82
N LEU A 88 -9.82 -7.46 -16.94
CA LEU A 88 -9.64 -8.90 -16.99
C LEU A 88 -8.21 -9.24 -16.60
N HIS A 89 -8.09 -9.70 -15.37
CA HIS A 89 -6.84 -9.81 -14.66
C HIS A 89 -6.08 -11.10 -15.00
N SER A 90 -6.83 -12.18 -15.19
CA SER A 90 -6.25 -13.49 -15.49
C SER A 90 -7.01 -14.30 -16.52
N THR A 91 -6.25 -15.03 -17.33
CA THR A 91 -6.75 -16.09 -18.21
C THR A 91 -6.38 -17.47 -17.63
N PRO A 92 -6.95 -18.58 -18.13
CA PRO A 92 -6.57 -19.91 -17.68
C PRO A 92 -5.05 -20.11 -17.75
N LEU A 93 -4.48 -20.64 -16.67
CA LEU A 93 -3.05 -20.96 -16.60
C LEU A 93 -2.76 -22.16 -17.50
N ILE A 94 -1.71 -22.08 -18.33
CA ILE A 94 -1.31 -23.18 -19.22
C ILE A 94 -0.52 -24.26 -18.45
N ASP A 95 0.27 -23.86 -17.45
CA ASP A 95 1.21 -24.71 -16.70
C ASP A 95 0.99 -24.66 -15.17
N GLY A 96 -0.08 -24.01 -14.72
CA GLY A 96 -0.35 -23.76 -13.30
C GLY A 96 0.55 -22.68 -12.67
N SER A 97 1.45 -22.05 -13.43
CA SER A 97 2.32 -20.97 -12.97
C SER A 97 1.56 -19.65 -12.88
N GLN A 98 1.55 -19.04 -11.70
CA GLN A 98 0.93 -17.72 -11.46
C GLN A 98 1.79 -16.55 -12.00
N ASN A 99 2.86 -16.84 -12.75
CA ASN A 99 3.80 -15.83 -13.24
C ASN A 99 3.42 -15.27 -14.62
N ASN A 100 2.47 -15.91 -15.34
CA ASN A 100 2.01 -15.46 -16.64
C ASN A 100 0.52 -15.73 -16.85
N TYR A 101 -0.32 -14.80 -16.38
CA TYR A 101 -1.76 -14.84 -16.57
C TYR A 101 -2.24 -14.57 -18.00
N SER A 102 -1.32 -14.30 -18.94
CA SER A 102 -1.61 -14.04 -20.34
C SER A 102 -1.22 -15.19 -21.28
N ALA A 103 -0.58 -16.25 -20.76
CA ALA A 103 0.01 -17.32 -21.56
C ALA A 103 -0.97 -17.97 -22.55
N SER A 104 -2.24 -18.16 -22.14
CA SER A 104 -3.31 -18.68 -23.00
C SER A 104 -3.51 -17.89 -24.29
N LEU A 105 -3.17 -16.60 -24.31
CA LEU A 105 -3.27 -15.75 -25.50
C LEU A 105 -2.19 -16.04 -26.55
N GLU A 106 -1.19 -16.87 -26.27
CA GLU A 106 -0.27 -17.38 -27.31
C GLU A 106 -0.93 -18.43 -28.22
N ASN A 107 -2.01 -19.07 -27.76
CA ASN A 107 -2.78 -20.03 -28.55
C ASN A 107 -3.81 -19.31 -29.48
N PRO A 108 -3.75 -19.51 -30.82
CA PRO A 108 -4.67 -18.86 -31.76
C PRO A 108 -6.16 -19.20 -31.55
N GLN A 109 -6.48 -20.42 -31.12
CA GLN A 109 -7.85 -20.84 -30.83
C GLN A 109 -8.39 -20.14 -29.58
N PHE A 110 -7.58 -20.08 -28.52
CA PHE A 110 -7.93 -19.32 -27.33
C PHE A 110 -8.12 -17.84 -27.64
N ARG A 111 -7.24 -17.22 -28.45
CA ARG A 111 -7.41 -15.82 -28.90
C ARG A 111 -8.76 -15.56 -29.58
N ARG A 112 -9.23 -16.46 -30.45
CA ARG A 112 -10.55 -16.34 -31.08
C ARG A 112 -11.68 -16.40 -30.05
N MET A 113 -11.59 -17.35 -29.11
CA MET A 113 -12.57 -17.46 -28.02
C MET A 113 -12.57 -16.22 -27.12
N PHE A 114 -11.39 -15.74 -26.74
CA PHE A 114 -11.19 -14.54 -25.92
C PHE A 114 -11.78 -13.30 -26.60
N THR A 115 -11.56 -13.16 -27.91
CA THR A 115 -12.16 -12.07 -28.71
C THR A 115 -13.69 -12.17 -28.72
N ALA A 116 -14.25 -13.37 -28.92
CA ALA A 116 -15.70 -13.58 -28.88
C ALA A 116 -16.29 -13.28 -27.49
N PHE A 117 -15.61 -13.71 -26.42
CA PHE A 117 -15.97 -13.39 -25.04
C PHE A 117 -16.00 -11.87 -24.81
N TRP A 118 -14.94 -11.16 -25.22
CA TRP A 118 -14.88 -9.72 -25.05
C TRP A 118 -15.92 -8.97 -25.85
N ARG A 119 -16.26 -9.43 -27.06
CA ARG A 119 -17.40 -8.87 -27.81
C ARG A 119 -18.71 -9.02 -27.03
N SER A 120 -18.98 -10.21 -26.49
CA SER A 120 -20.18 -10.43 -25.67
C SER A 120 -20.19 -9.54 -24.42
N LEU A 121 -19.08 -9.48 -23.68
CA LEU A 121 -18.98 -8.70 -22.44
C LEU A 121 -19.07 -7.19 -22.73
N ALA A 122 -18.36 -6.69 -23.73
CA ALA A 122 -18.40 -5.28 -24.10
C ALA A 122 -19.79 -4.85 -24.60
N ALA A 123 -20.47 -5.67 -25.40
CA ALA A 123 -21.86 -5.41 -25.81
C ALA A 123 -22.80 -5.34 -24.59
N HIS A 124 -22.61 -6.23 -23.62
CA HIS A 124 -23.37 -6.23 -22.37
C HIS A 124 -23.09 -4.97 -21.54
N LEU A 125 -21.83 -4.61 -21.33
CA LEU A 125 -21.45 -3.38 -20.61
C LEU A 125 -22.01 -2.13 -21.30
N HIS A 126 -21.92 -2.06 -22.62
CA HIS A 126 -22.47 -0.96 -23.42
C HIS A 126 -23.97 -0.80 -23.25
N LYS A 127 -24.71 -1.92 -23.16
CA LYS A 127 -26.15 -1.91 -22.95
C LYS A 127 -26.55 -1.55 -21.50
N THR A 128 -25.72 -1.85 -20.51
CA THR A 128 -26.13 -1.88 -19.10
C THR A 128 -25.45 -0.84 -18.21
N THR A 129 -24.44 -0.14 -18.71
CA THR A 129 -23.61 0.78 -17.91
C THR A 129 -23.45 2.13 -18.61
N ASN A 130 -23.11 3.16 -17.84
CA ASN A 130 -22.77 4.47 -18.40
C ASN A 130 -21.35 4.44 -19.01
N PRO A 131 -21.17 4.65 -20.32
CA PRO A 131 -19.84 4.63 -20.96
C PRO A 131 -18.89 5.73 -20.48
N ASP A 132 -19.39 6.81 -19.88
CA ASP A 132 -18.55 7.86 -19.30
C ASP A 132 -18.01 7.49 -17.90
N LEU A 133 -18.55 6.45 -17.27
CA LEU A 133 -18.16 5.97 -15.95
C LEU A 133 -17.77 4.48 -15.95
N THR A 134 -17.68 3.83 -17.11
CA THR A 134 -17.26 2.43 -17.25
C THR A 134 -16.20 2.32 -18.32
N PHE A 135 -15.00 1.94 -17.90
CA PHE A 135 -13.80 1.80 -18.71
C PHE A 135 -13.47 0.32 -18.86
N ILE A 136 -13.03 -0.08 -20.05
CA ILE A 136 -12.75 -1.48 -20.36
C ILE A 136 -11.23 -1.65 -20.50
N GLN A 137 -10.63 -2.49 -19.66
CA GLN A 137 -9.22 -2.90 -19.74
C GLN A 137 -9.17 -4.37 -20.14
N PRO A 138 -8.92 -4.69 -21.43
CA PRO A 138 -9.12 -6.05 -21.93
C PRO A 138 -8.19 -7.13 -21.38
N MET A 139 -7.03 -6.71 -20.88
CA MET A 139 -6.05 -7.56 -20.23
C MET A 139 -5.23 -6.70 -19.27
N ASN A 140 -4.93 -7.25 -18.10
CA ASN A 140 -4.01 -6.68 -17.11
C ASN A 140 -2.57 -6.69 -17.63
N GLU A 141 -1.79 -7.72 -17.30
CA GLU A 141 -0.35 -7.78 -17.57
C GLU A 141 0.01 -8.81 -18.65
N PRO A 142 -0.08 -8.45 -19.95
CA PRO A 142 0.42 -9.31 -21.01
C PRO A 142 1.94 -9.45 -20.88
N VAL A 143 2.43 -10.68 -20.81
CA VAL A 143 3.86 -10.95 -20.60
C VAL A 143 4.63 -10.82 -21.91
N PHE A 144 4.35 -11.70 -22.90
CA PHE A 144 4.92 -11.67 -24.26
C PHE A 144 6.42 -11.29 -24.29
N ARG A 145 7.19 -11.86 -23.36
CA ARG A 145 8.56 -11.42 -23.05
C ARG A 145 9.52 -11.55 -24.25
N SER A 146 9.36 -12.62 -25.04
CA SER A 146 10.18 -12.90 -26.22
C SER A 146 9.75 -12.13 -27.46
N ASP A 147 8.48 -11.71 -27.54
CA ASP A 147 7.93 -10.96 -28.67
C ASP A 147 6.85 -9.96 -28.19
N PRO A 148 7.25 -8.80 -27.64
CA PRO A 148 6.33 -7.75 -27.23
C PRO A 148 5.40 -7.27 -28.36
N LYS A 149 5.86 -7.33 -29.62
CA LYS A 149 5.10 -6.83 -30.78
C LYS A 149 3.90 -7.73 -31.10
N ALA A 150 3.98 -9.04 -30.82
CA ALA A 150 2.85 -9.94 -30.95
C ALA A 150 1.65 -9.49 -30.11
N TRP A 151 1.88 -8.99 -28.89
CA TRP A 151 0.81 -8.44 -28.06
C TRP A 151 0.13 -7.23 -28.71
N GLU A 152 0.90 -6.30 -29.29
CA GLU A 152 0.33 -5.12 -29.93
C GLU A 152 -0.66 -5.47 -31.05
N LEU A 153 -0.33 -6.47 -31.86
CA LEU A 153 -1.20 -6.96 -32.94
C LEU A 153 -2.48 -7.62 -32.38
N ILE A 154 -2.36 -8.37 -31.28
CA ILE A 154 -3.49 -8.98 -30.58
C ILE A 154 -4.40 -7.89 -30.00
N GLN A 155 -3.83 -6.91 -29.31
CA GLN A 155 -4.56 -5.79 -28.72
C GLN A 155 -5.29 -4.98 -29.80
N GLN A 156 -4.63 -4.66 -30.92
CA GLN A 156 -5.25 -3.96 -32.04
C GLN A 156 -6.46 -4.70 -32.61
N ALA A 157 -6.35 -6.02 -32.84
CA ALA A 157 -7.46 -6.84 -33.35
C ALA A 157 -8.62 -6.94 -32.34
N LEU A 158 -8.29 -7.09 -31.05
CA LEU A 158 -9.26 -7.14 -29.97
C LEU A 158 -10.01 -5.81 -29.82
N PHE A 159 -9.31 -4.68 -29.85
CA PHE A 159 -9.91 -3.35 -29.71
C PHE A 159 -10.86 -3.05 -30.88
N ARG A 160 -10.46 -3.36 -32.13
CA ARG A 160 -11.37 -3.26 -33.28
C ARG A 160 -12.65 -4.07 -33.07
N SER A 161 -12.52 -5.29 -32.57
CA SER A 161 -13.66 -6.18 -32.29
C SER A 161 -14.57 -5.65 -31.19
N ILE A 162 -14.02 -5.04 -30.14
CA ILE A 162 -14.79 -4.42 -29.06
C ILE A 162 -15.50 -3.15 -29.56
N ARG A 163 -14.83 -2.36 -30.40
CA ARG A 163 -15.35 -1.08 -30.88
C ARG A 163 -16.61 -1.21 -31.73
N GLU A 164 -16.77 -2.32 -32.45
CA GLU A 164 -17.99 -2.66 -33.20
C GLU A 164 -19.25 -2.77 -32.33
N VAL A 165 -19.10 -3.13 -31.04
CA VAL A 165 -20.23 -3.42 -30.15
C VAL A 165 -20.31 -2.48 -28.94
N ALA A 166 -19.23 -1.74 -28.65
CA ALA A 166 -19.13 -0.76 -27.58
C ALA A 166 -18.40 0.51 -28.07
N PRO A 167 -18.98 1.26 -29.04
CA PRO A 167 -18.31 2.38 -29.69
C PRO A 167 -17.99 3.56 -28.75
N GLN A 168 -18.78 3.73 -27.68
CA GLN A 168 -18.68 4.89 -26.79
C GLN A 168 -17.71 4.70 -25.61
N HIS A 169 -17.41 3.46 -25.22
CA HIS A 169 -16.58 3.18 -24.05
C HIS A 169 -15.12 3.56 -24.29
N THR A 170 -14.47 4.18 -23.30
CA THR A 170 -13.02 4.33 -23.34
C THR A 170 -12.35 2.96 -23.09
N LEU A 171 -11.42 2.60 -23.96
CA LEU A 171 -10.60 1.40 -23.78
C LEU A 171 -9.27 1.77 -23.14
N ILE A 172 -8.76 0.90 -22.28
CA ILE A 172 -7.46 1.04 -21.64
C ILE A 172 -6.49 0.07 -22.33
N ALA A 173 -5.53 0.64 -23.06
CA ALA A 173 -4.48 -0.07 -23.77
C ALA A 173 -3.26 -0.27 -22.87
N VAL A 174 -2.63 -1.43 -22.99
CA VAL A 174 -1.50 -1.84 -22.13
C VAL A 174 -0.32 -2.29 -22.98
N SER A 175 0.91 -2.14 -22.48
CA SER A 175 2.12 -2.71 -23.09
C SER A 175 2.39 -4.13 -22.58
N ALA A 176 3.17 -4.89 -23.34
CA ALA A 176 3.70 -6.18 -22.90
C ALA A 176 4.67 -6.04 -21.72
N PHE A 177 5.20 -7.16 -21.23
CA PHE A 177 6.19 -7.22 -20.15
C PHE A 177 5.66 -6.59 -18.85
N TRP A 178 4.50 -7.07 -18.39
CA TRP A 178 3.84 -6.59 -17.15
C TRP A 178 3.59 -5.08 -17.13
N GLN A 179 3.23 -4.51 -18.28
CA GLN A 179 2.94 -3.07 -18.40
C GLN A 179 4.08 -2.14 -17.94
N ASN A 180 5.32 -2.60 -18.06
CA ASN A 180 6.47 -1.81 -17.66
C ASN A 180 6.63 -0.55 -18.52
N ILE A 181 7.15 0.52 -17.93
CA ILE A 181 7.43 1.77 -18.65
C ILE A 181 8.37 1.53 -19.84
N SER A 182 9.32 0.59 -19.71
CA SER A 182 10.30 0.28 -20.78
C SER A 182 9.64 -0.21 -22.07
N THR A 183 8.52 -0.94 -22.00
CA THR A 183 7.77 -1.39 -23.18
C THR A 183 6.66 -0.41 -23.55
N LEU A 184 6.11 0.35 -22.59
CA LEU A 184 5.16 1.42 -22.88
C LEU A 184 5.77 2.45 -23.85
N VAL A 185 7.00 2.91 -23.57
CA VAL A 185 7.64 3.96 -24.39
C VAL A 185 8.01 3.49 -25.80
N GLN A 186 7.89 2.19 -26.09
CA GLN A 186 8.10 1.59 -27.40
C GLN A 186 6.78 1.35 -28.15
N LEU A 187 5.64 1.44 -27.45
CA LEU A 187 4.33 1.15 -28.01
C LEU A 187 3.96 2.15 -29.10
N GLN A 188 3.41 1.65 -30.20
CA GLN A 188 2.77 2.50 -31.21
C GLN A 188 1.33 2.80 -30.77
N PRO A 189 0.93 4.08 -30.65
CA PRO A 189 -0.45 4.43 -30.34
C PRO A 189 -1.44 3.83 -31.36
N LEU A 190 -2.53 3.29 -30.84
CA LEU A 190 -3.68 2.84 -31.60
C LEU A 190 -4.34 4.04 -32.32
N PRO A 191 -4.82 3.88 -33.56
CA PRO A 191 -5.59 4.90 -34.27
C PRO A 191 -7.04 4.96 -33.77
N ASP A 192 -7.23 5.13 -32.46
CA ASP A 192 -8.52 5.30 -31.80
C ASP A 192 -8.42 6.48 -30.81
N PRO A 193 -9.17 7.58 -31.01
CA PRO A 193 -9.10 8.76 -30.14
C PRO A 193 -9.72 8.50 -28.75
N ASN A 194 -10.38 7.36 -28.53
CA ASN A 194 -11.03 6.99 -27.28
C ASN A 194 -10.28 5.86 -26.54
N VAL A 195 -8.96 6.02 -26.45
CA VAL A 195 -8.04 5.12 -25.75
C VAL A 195 -7.20 5.89 -24.73
N ILE A 196 -7.03 5.29 -23.56
CA ILE A 196 -6.07 5.70 -22.53
C ILE A 196 -5.01 4.59 -22.42
N TYR A 197 -3.76 4.95 -22.15
CA TYR A 197 -2.65 4.00 -22.03
C TYR A 197 -2.25 3.83 -20.58
N ASP A 198 -2.09 2.58 -20.17
CA ASP A 198 -1.82 2.20 -18.78
C ASP A 198 -0.43 1.57 -18.61
N PHE A 199 0.21 1.91 -17.49
CA PHE A 199 1.41 1.25 -17.00
C PHE A 199 1.29 0.91 -15.53
N HIS A 200 1.95 -0.16 -15.12
CA HIS A 200 2.07 -0.51 -13.71
C HIS A 200 3.39 0.01 -13.15
N PHE A 201 3.40 0.39 -11.87
CA PHE A 201 4.56 0.97 -11.23
C PHE A 201 4.89 0.30 -9.90
N TYR A 202 5.82 -0.65 -9.97
CA TYR A 202 6.41 -1.33 -8.81
C TYR A 202 7.93 -1.17 -8.76
N GLU A 203 8.49 -0.18 -9.47
CA GLU A 203 9.92 0.10 -9.43
C GLU A 203 10.28 0.93 -8.18
N PRO A 204 11.35 0.57 -7.44
CA PRO A 204 12.26 -0.54 -7.68
C PRO A 204 11.73 -1.86 -7.07
N PHE A 205 11.75 -2.94 -7.86
CA PHE A 205 11.17 -4.22 -7.47
C PHE A 205 11.82 -4.84 -6.23
N ILE A 206 13.14 -4.65 -6.07
CA ILE A 206 13.90 -5.05 -4.88
C ILE A 206 13.34 -4.44 -3.57
N PHE A 207 12.71 -3.26 -3.65
CA PHE A 207 12.05 -2.61 -2.53
C PHE A 207 10.57 -2.99 -2.43
N THR A 208 9.82 -2.89 -3.53
CA THR A 208 8.35 -3.04 -3.50
C THR A 208 7.90 -4.48 -3.26
N HIS A 209 8.73 -5.47 -3.60
CA HIS A 209 8.42 -6.90 -3.51
C HIS A 209 9.38 -7.68 -2.61
N GLN A 210 10.15 -6.99 -1.77
CA GLN A 210 11.04 -7.65 -0.80
C GLN A 210 10.29 -8.69 0.03
N GLY A 211 10.75 -9.93 -0.06
CA GLY A 211 10.22 -11.06 0.65
C GLY A 211 8.86 -11.60 0.18
N ALA A 212 8.38 -11.19 -1.00
CA ALA A 212 7.24 -11.82 -1.63
C ALA A 212 7.55 -13.30 -1.93
N SER A 213 6.74 -14.24 -1.46
CA SER A 213 6.98 -15.67 -1.71
C SER A 213 6.53 -16.11 -3.10
N TRP A 214 5.59 -15.38 -3.72
CA TRP A 214 5.00 -15.75 -5.02
C TRP A 214 5.89 -15.40 -6.22
N ILE A 215 6.97 -14.64 -6.04
CA ILE A 215 7.95 -14.34 -7.11
C ILE A 215 8.98 -15.48 -7.30
N GLY A 216 8.79 -16.61 -6.60
CA GLY A 216 9.63 -17.80 -6.71
C GLY A 216 11.02 -17.63 -6.09
N ASP A 217 12.02 -18.28 -6.68
CA ASP A 217 13.40 -18.35 -6.17
C ASP A 217 14.23 -17.07 -6.41
N ALA A 218 13.60 -16.00 -6.91
CA ALA A 218 14.22 -14.69 -7.05
C ALA A 218 14.80 -14.21 -5.71
N PHE A 219 15.98 -13.58 -5.72
CA PHE A 219 16.67 -13.23 -4.48
C PHE A 219 15.87 -12.25 -3.62
N GLU A 220 15.01 -11.43 -4.25
CA GLU A 220 14.09 -10.52 -3.60
C GLU A 220 13.17 -11.23 -2.61
N SER A 221 12.78 -12.49 -2.84
CA SER A 221 11.91 -13.28 -1.94
C SER A 221 12.55 -13.57 -0.58
N ARG A 222 13.86 -13.34 -0.45
CA ARG A 222 14.65 -13.52 0.77
C ARG A 222 15.06 -12.20 1.43
N LEU A 223 14.82 -11.06 0.77
CA LEU A 223 15.14 -9.75 1.30
C LEU A 223 14.11 -9.24 2.29
N ARG A 224 14.57 -8.47 3.28
CA ARG A 224 13.76 -7.84 4.33
C ARG A 224 14.40 -6.49 4.67
N ASN A 225 13.59 -5.49 5.04
CA ASN A 225 14.03 -4.16 5.44
C ASN A 225 14.96 -3.44 4.43
N VAL A 226 14.80 -3.69 3.12
CA VAL A 226 15.38 -2.87 2.06
C VAL A 226 14.80 -1.46 2.20
N PRO A 227 15.65 -0.42 2.38
CA PRO A 227 15.17 0.90 2.75
C PRO A 227 14.70 1.72 1.54
N TYR A 228 13.81 2.68 1.79
CA TYR A 228 13.52 3.78 0.87
C TYR A 228 13.47 5.12 1.63
N PRO A 229 14.27 6.13 1.24
CA PRO A 229 15.09 6.22 0.04
C PRO A 229 16.38 5.39 0.09
N ALA A 230 16.87 5.04 -1.09
CA ALA A 230 18.12 4.31 -1.27
C ALA A 230 19.31 5.26 -1.39
N SER A 231 20.43 4.86 -0.79
CA SER A 231 21.75 5.44 -0.96
C SER A 231 22.78 4.40 -0.57
N PRO A 232 24.07 4.55 -0.93
CA PRO A 232 25.10 3.63 -0.48
C PRO A 232 25.15 3.51 1.06
N ASN A 233 24.88 4.59 1.78
CA ASN A 233 24.88 4.62 3.26
C ASN A 233 23.66 3.89 3.85
N THR A 234 22.46 4.13 3.32
CA THR A 234 21.23 3.54 3.88
C THR A 234 21.18 2.02 3.69
N VAL A 235 21.80 1.49 2.62
CA VAL A 235 21.81 0.05 2.35
C VAL A 235 23.00 -0.69 2.98
N GLN A 236 24.03 0.02 3.45
CA GLN A 236 25.30 -0.58 3.88
C GLN A 236 25.11 -1.63 4.99
N PHE A 237 24.34 -1.29 6.02
CA PHE A 237 24.10 -2.19 7.15
C PHE A 237 23.36 -3.46 6.71
N LEU A 238 22.32 -3.32 5.88
CA LEU A 238 21.59 -4.46 5.34
C LEU A 238 22.52 -5.34 4.49
N ALA A 239 23.34 -4.76 3.61
CA ALA A 239 24.26 -5.50 2.77
C ALA A 239 25.29 -6.33 3.57
N GLN A 240 25.70 -5.86 4.76
CA GLN A 240 26.59 -6.60 5.65
C GLN A 240 25.94 -7.82 6.30
N GLN A 241 24.61 -7.80 6.47
CA GLN A 241 23.85 -8.90 7.07
C GLN A 241 23.45 -9.99 6.06
N VAL A 242 23.48 -9.67 4.77
CA VAL A 242 23.08 -10.61 3.71
C VAL A 242 24.26 -11.48 3.30
N GLY A 243 24.16 -12.78 3.63
CA GLY A 243 25.17 -13.79 3.29
C GLY A 243 25.15 -14.23 1.83
N ASP A 244 24.00 -14.12 1.14
CA ASP A 244 23.89 -14.45 -0.29
C ASP A 244 24.63 -13.39 -1.14
N PRO A 245 25.67 -13.77 -1.91
CA PRO A 245 26.48 -12.82 -2.65
C PRO A 245 25.72 -12.10 -3.76
N VAL A 246 24.72 -12.74 -4.38
CA VAL A 246 23.90 -12.15 -5.45
C VAL A 246 22.99 -11.10 -4.85
N ALA A 247 22.29 -11.45 -3.77
CA ALA A 247 21.41 -10.54 -3.05
C ALA A 247 22.19 -9.33 -2.49
N ARG A 248 23.37 -9.56 -1.92
CA ARG A 248 24.25 -8.50 -1.42
C ARG A 248 24.69 -7.55 -2.54
N ALA A 249 25.10 -8.07 -3.69
CA ALA A 249 25.46 -7.24 -4.84
C ALA A 249 24.28 -6.40 -5.34
N ALA A 250 23.08 -6.99 -5.42
CA ALA A 250 21.87 -6.29 -5.82
C ALA A 250 21.47 -5.18 -4.85
N ILE A 251 21.62 -5.37 -3.53
CA ILE A 251 21.39 -4.32 -2.53
C ILE A 251 22.37 -3.16 -2.68
N LEU A 252 23.66 -3.46 -2.91
CA LEU A 252 24.68 -2.44 -3.12
C LEU A 252 24.41 -1.65 -4.40
N ASP A 253 24.06 -2.32 -5.49
CA ASP A 253 23.66 -1.68 -6.75
C ASP A 253 22.41 -0.81 -6.57
N TYR A 254 21.39 -1.32 -5.87
CA TYR A 254 20.20 -0.54 -5.48
C TYR A 254 20.56 0.75 -4.72
N GLY A 255 21.53 0.68 -3.80
CA GLY A 255 22.07 1.86 -3.13
C GLY A 255 22.71 2.87 -4.08
N GLN A 256 23.45 2.40 -5.10
CA GLN A 256 24.05 3.26 -6.13
C GLN A 256 23.02 3.87 -7.09
N GLN A 257 21.87 3.22 -7.29
CA GLN A 257 20.78 3.75 -8.12
C GLN A 257 20.07 4.96 -7.48
N GLN A 258 20.27 5.19 -6.17
CA GLN A 258 19.77 6.34 -5.41
C GLN A 258 18.26 6.57 -5.58
N TRP A 259 17.45 5.53 -5.38
CA TRP A 259 16.01 5.65 -5.44
C TRP A 259 15.45 6.57 -4.36
N ASP A 260 15.01 7.74 -4.81
CA ASP A 260 14.29 8.76 -4.06
C ASP A 260 13.19 9.38 -4.95
N ILE A 261 12.55 10.45 -4.51
CA ILE A 261 11.52 11.14 -5.30
C ILE A 261 12.07 11.71 -6.63
N HIS A 262 13.35 12.08 -6.71
CA HIS A 262 13.97 12.58 -7.94
C HIS A 262 14.15 11.45 -8.95
N LYS A 263 14.58 10.26 -8.50
CA LYS A 263 14.66 9.07 -9.35
C LYS A 263 13.28 8.62 -9.83
N LEU A 264 12.27 8.63 -8.96
CA LEU A 264 10.88 8.37 -9.33
C LEU A 264 10.40 9.34 -10.41
N ARG A 265 10.67 10.65 -10.24
CA ARG A 265 10.32 11.69 -11.22
C ARG A 265 10.98 11.49 -12.57
N SER A 266 12.25 11.08 -12.60
CA SER A 266 12.94 10.73 -13.85
C SER A 266 12.22 9.56 -14.54
N ARG A 267 11.97 8.48 -13.81
CA ARG A 267 11.44 7.24 -14.38
C ARG A 267 10.00 7.38 -14.88
N ILE A 268 9.10 7.95 -14.07
CA ILE A 268 7.71 8.23 -14.48
C ILE A 268 7.69 9.32 -15.56
N GLY A 269 8.64 10.25 -15.52
CA GLY A 269 8.82 11.29 -16.54
C GLY A 269 9.06 10.74 -17.95
N GLU A 270 9.70 9.57 -18.10
CA GLU A 270 9.87 8.90 -19.39
C GLU A 270 8.52 8.52 -20.01
N ALA A 271 7.62 7.92 -19.22
CA ALA A 271 6.26 7.61 -19.67
C ALA A 271 5.51 8.90 -20.03
N ALA A 272 5.56 9.92 -19.17
CA ALA A 272 4.91 11.20 -19.40
C ALA A 272 5.42 11.89 -20.68
N GLN A 273 6.73 11.80 -20.97
CA GLN A 273 7.32 12.32 -22.20
C GLN A 273 6.80 11.59 -23.43
N TRP A 274 6.80 10.26 -23.41
CA TRP A 274 6.24 9.45 -24.49
C TRP A 274 4.77 9.83 -24.77
N ALA A 275 3.97 10.01 -23.72
CA ALA A 275 2.57 10.37 -23.86
C ALA A 275 2.38 11.74 -24.52
N ARG A 276 3.18 12.74 -24.11
CA ARG A 276 3.18 14.07 -24.74
C ARG A 276 3.59 14.02 -26.20
N GLN A 277 4.64 13.26 -26.53
CA GLN A 277 5.13 13.12 -27.91
C GLN A 277 4.09 12.47 -28.83
N ASN A 278 3.27 11.56 -28.29
CA ASN A 278 2.25 10.85 -29.03
C ASN A 278 0.84 11.47 -28.94
N GLY A 279 0.67 12.53 -28.14
CA GLY A 279 -0.63 13.17 -27.93
C GLY A 279 -1.67 12.27 -27.25
N VAL A 280 -1.23 11.37 -26.36
CA VAL A 280 -2.09 10.39 -25.68
C VAL A 280 -2.18 10.65 -24.18
N THR A 281 -3.22 10.09 -23.54
CA THR A 281 -3.43 10.17 -22.09
C THR A 281 -2.87 8.93 -21.39
N LEU A 282 -2.24 9.12 -20.24
CA LEU A 282 -1.77 8.04 -19.37
C LEU A 282 -2.65 7.84 -18.14
N ILE A 283 -2.63 6.62 -17.64
CA ILE A 283 -3.06 6.22 -16.31
C ILE A 283 -2.04 5.23 -15.74
N CYS A 284 -1.95 5.14 -14.42
CA CYS A 284 -1.22 4.09 -13.72
C CYS A 284 -2.20 3.31 -12.85
N THR A 285 -2.71 2.17 -13.34
CA THR A 285 -3.78 1.45 -12.64
C THR A 285 -3.29 0.56 -11.49
N GLU A 286 -1.98 0.39 -11.34
CA GLU A 286 -1.38 -0.30 -10.20
C GLU A 286 -0.06 0.31 -9.75
N PHE A 287 0.01 0.61 -8.45
CA PHE A 287 1.26 0.82 -7.72
C PHE A 287 1.07 0.44 -6.26
N GLY A 288 2.12 -0.06 -5.61
CA GLY A 288 2.06 -0.50 -4.23
C GLY A 288 3.39 -1.02 -3.69
N VAL A 289 3.43 -1.28 -2.38
CA VAL A 289 4.55 -1.91 -1.69
C VAL A 289 4.03 -3.05 -0.84
N TYR A 290 4.64 -4.22 -0.97
CA TYR A 290 4.32 -5.39 -0.16
C TYR A 290 4.68 -5.12 1.30
N ALA A 291 3.69 -5.18 2.19
CA ALA A 291 3.79 -4.67 3.54
C ALA A 291 4.53 -5.58 4.52
N ALA A 292 4.62 -6.89 4.24
CA ALA A 292 5.06 -7.87 5.25
C ALA A 292 6.51 -7.67 5.74
N ASN A 293 7.38 -7.13 4.90
CA ASN A 293 8.83 -7.17 5.10
C ASN A 293 9.52 -5.81 4.99
N VAL A 294 8.73 -4.76 4.79
CA VAL A 294 9.19 -3.37 4.66
C VAL A 294 8.87 -2.62 5.95
N SER A 295 9.69 -1.61 6.28
CA SER A 295 9.34 -0.65 7.33
C SER A 295 8.06 0.09 6.96
N ALA A 296 7.12 0.24 7.91
CA ALA A 296 5.89 0.98 7.71
C ALA A 296 6.16 2.45 7.29
N LEU A 297 7.24 3.06 7.80
CA LEU A 297 7.67 4.42 7.39
C LEU A 297 8.08 4.46 5.91
N ASP A 298 8.92 3.53 5.47
CA ASP A 298 9.46 3.53 4.11
C ASP A 298 8.37 3.23 3.08
N ARG A 299 7.45 2.29 3.42
CA ARG A 299 6.25 2.01 2.63
C ARG A 299 5.39 3.26 2.47
N THR A 300 5.10 3.95 3.58
CA THR A 300 4.31 5.20 3.58
C THR A 300 4.99 6.27 2.73
N ARG A 301 6.31 6.42 2.87
CA ARG A 301 7.10 7.40 2.12
C ARG A 301 7.08 7.13 0.62
N TRP A 302 7.34 5.90 0.20
CA TRP A 302 7.33 5.53 -1.22
C TRP A 302 5.95 5.74 -1.84
N LEU A 303 4.87 5.33 -1.15
CA LEU A 303 3.50 5.54 -1.64
C LEU A 303 3.18 7.03 -1.82
N ARG A 304 3.62 7.88 -0.88
CA ARG A 304 3.47 9.34 -0.98
C ARG A 304 4.25 9.90 -2.17
N ASP A 305 5.51 9.54 -2.30
CA ASP A 305 6.41 10.11 -3.30
C ASP A 305 5.98 9.66 -4.71
N THR A 306 5.64 8.37 -4.91
CA THR A 306 5.08 7.84 -6.17
C THR A 306 3.78 8.54 -6.55
N ARG A 307 2.81 8.62 -5.63
CA ARG A 307 1.53 9.31 -5.88
C ARG A 307 1.74 10.80 -6.21
N THR A 308 2.67 11.47 -5.52
CA THR A 308 3.00 12.87 -5.78
C THR A 308 3.54 13.05 -7.19
N VAL A 309 4.49 12.21 -7.63
CA VAL A 309 5.07 12.29 -8.98
C VAL A 309 4.03 11.98 -10.06
N LEU A 310 3.13 11.01 -9.86
CA LEU A 310 2.03 10.73 -10.79
C LEU A 310 1.12 11.97 -10.95
N GLU A 311 0.74 12.60 -9.83
CA GLU A 311 -0.07 13.83 -9.84
C GLU A 311 0.67 15.03 -10.49
N GLU A 312 1.98 15.18 -10.27
CA GLU A 312 2.81 16.22 -10.91
C GLU A 312 2.76 16.14 -12.45
N PHE A 313 2.70 14.93 -13.01
CA PHE A 313 2.59 14.70 -14.45
C PHE A 313 1.15 14.63 -14.96
N GLY A 314 0.15 14.83 -14.10
CA GLY A 314 -1.27 14.73 -14.46
C GLY A 314 -1.71 13.30 -14.81
N ILE A 315 -1.01 12.29 -14.29
CA ILE A 315 -1.30 10.88 -14.52
C ILE A 315 -2.26 10.39 -13.42
N GLY A 316 -3.45 9.96 -13.83
CA GLY A 316 -4.40 9.31 -12.92
C GLY A 316 -3.83 8.00 -12.37
N TRP A 317 -4.20 7.62 -11.14
CA TRP A 317 -3.57 6.49 -10.47
C TRP A 317 -4.56 5.61 -9.74
N ALA A 318 -4.27 4.31 -9.58
CA ALA A 318 -4.95 3.43 -8.63
C ALA A 318 -3.95 2.67 -7.74
N SER A 319 -4.14 2.82 -6.42
CA SER A 319 -3.35 2.05 -5.46
C SER A 319 -3.79 0.59 -5.47
N TRP A 320 -2.81 -0.31 -5.46
CA TRP A 320 -3.01 -1.72 -5.17
C TRP A 320 -2.85 -1.92 -3.66
N GLY A 321 -3.84 -2.35 -2.88
CA GLY A 321 -5.29 -2.46 -3.13
C GLY A 321 -6.09 -1.85 -1.96
N TYR A 322 -7.42 -2.01 -1.92
CA TYR A 322 -8.22 -1.51 -0.78
C TYR A 322 -8.14 -2.44 0.43
N VAL A 323 -8.97 -3.50 0.47
CA VAL A 323 -8.87 -4.57 1.46
C VAL A 323 -8.06 -5.71 0.86
N ASP A 324 -6.79 -5.76 1.22
CA ASP A 324 -5.82 -6.72 0.70
C ASP A 324 -4.75 -7.08 1.73
N SER A 325 -4.31 -8.35 1.70
CA SER A 325 -3.37 -8.91 2.66
C SER A 325 -1.94 -8.47 2.58
N ASN A 326 -1.58 -7.92 1.45
CA ASN A 326 -0.20 -7.81 1.05
C ASN A 326 0.10 -6.33 0.84
N PHE A 327 -0.78 -5.62 0.14
CA PHE A 327 -0.57 -4.23 -0.27
C PHE A 327 -1.65 -3.28 0.25
N GLY A 328 -2.73 -3.80 0.84
CA GLY A 328 -3.92 -3.04 1.21
C GLY A 328 -3.68 -1.89 2.20
N PHE A 329 -4.62 -0.94 2.23
CA PHE A 329 -4.69 0.10 3.27
C PHE A 329 -5.97 0.01 4.12
N ALA A 330 -6.72 -1.07 3.99
CA ALA A 330 -7.90 -1.34 4.80
C ALA A 330 -8.02 -2.81 5.21
N GLU A 331 -8.69 -3.04 6.34
CA GLU A 331 -9.04 -4.37 6.84
C GLU A 331 -10.48 -4.39 7.35
N TRP A 332 -11.20 -5.48 7.09
CA TRP A 332 -12.55 -5.65 7.65
C TRP A 332 -12.52 -5.96 9.15
N GLN A 333 -13.23 -5.16 9.94
CA GLN A 333 -13.66 -5.49 11.30
C GLN A 333 -15.19 -5.59 11.31
N GLY A 334 -15.68 -6.83 11.20
CA GLY A 334 -17.10 -7.06 10.91
C GLY A 334 -17.49 -6.40 9.58
N ASN A 335 -18.46 -5.49 9.63
CA ASN A 335 -18.95 -4.76 8.45
C ASN A 335 -18.43 -3.31 8.38
N GLN A 336 -17.31 -3.00 9.05
CA GLN A 336 -16.65 -1.70 9.00
C GLN A 336 -15.18 -1.87 8.60
N PRO A 337 -14.66 -1.07 7.67
CA PRO A 337 -13.25 -1.11 7.35
C PRO A 337 -12.46 -0.28 8.37
N ILE A 338 -11.42 -0.87 8.94
CA ILE A 338 -10.34 -0.13 9.58
C ILE A 338 -9.40 0.34 8.49
N LEU A 339 -8.97 1.60 8.55
CA LEU A 339 -8.11 2.22 7.55
C LEU A 339 -6.71 2.43 8.12
N ASP A 340 -5.68 2.07 7.35
CA ASP A 340 -4.32 2.54 7.58
C ASP A 340 -4.28 4.04 7.31
N ARG A 341 -4.24 4.82 8.39
CA ARG A 341 -4.45 6.26 8.33
C ARG A 341 -3.29 6.99 7.66
N GLU A 342 -2.07 6.50 7.82
CA GLU A 342 -0.90 7.15 7.23
C GLU A 342 -0.80 6.82 5.74
N ILE A 343 -1.20 5.64 5.30
CA ILE A 343 -1.32 5.36 3.87
C ILE A 343 -2.44 6.18 3.22
N VAL A 344 -3.60 6.32 3.87
CA VAL A 344 -4.67 7.21 3.38
C VAL A 344 -4.15 8.66 3.21
N ARG A 345 -3.38 9.18 4.17
CA ARG A 345 -2.75 10.52 4.05
C ARG A 345 -1.68 10.55 2.96
N ALA A 346 -0.82 9.53 2.85
CA ALA A 346 0.22 9.42 1.82
C ALA A 346 -0.38 9.47 0.40
N LEU A 347 -1.56 8.89 0.21
CA LEU A 347 -2.32 8.93 -1.03
C LEU A 347 -3.11 10.25 -1.25
N SER A 348 -2.96 11.24 -0.37
CA SER A 348 -3.72 12.50 -0.39
C SER A 348 -5.25 12.29 -0.35
N LEU A 349 -5.67 11.24 0.34
CA LEU A 349 -7.07 10.92 0.58
C LEU A 349 -7.51 11.47 1.95
N ARG A 350 -8.81 11.70 2.10
CA ARG A 350 -9.41 12.27 3.30
C ARG A 350 -9.79 11.17 4.27
N LEU A 351 -9.36 11.31 5.51
CA LEU A 351 -9.82 10.44 6.59
C LEU A 351 -11.26 10.80 7.01
N PRO A 352 -12.11 9.81 7.34
CA PRO A 352 -13.36 10.10 8.03
C PRO A 352 -13.06 10.75 9.41
N PRO A 353 -13.93 11.66 9.88
CA PRO A 353 -13.76 12.32 11.16
C PRO A 353 -13.69 11.31 12.32
N ARG A 354 -12.88 11.61 13.34
CA ARG A 354 -12.81 10.81 14.57
C ARG A 354 -14.13 10.97 15.35
N LEU A 355 -14.69 9.87 15.86
CA LEU A 355 -16.04 9.84 16.44
C LEU A 355 -16.09 10.07 17.97
N ALA A 356 -14.97 10.22 18.69
CA ALA A 356 -14.96 10.22 20.17
C ALA A 356 -13.98 11.24 20.82
N LYS A 357 -14.15 11.47 22.14
CA LYS A 357 -13.30 12.33 22.99
C LYS A 357 -11.94 11.70 23.37
N THR A 358 -11.84 10.37 23.36
CA THR A 358 -10.59 9.60 23.47
C THR A 358 -10.32 8.98 22.10
N ASP A 359 -9.21 9.34 21.47
CA ASP A 359 -8.89 8.87 20.14
C ASP A 359 -8.24 7.50 20.21
N VAL A 360 -9.08 6.47 20.03
CA VAL A 360 -8.63 5.11 19.77
C VAL A 360 -8.22 5.05 18.30
N LEU A 361 -6.94 4.79 18.06
CA LEU A 361 -6.35 4.56 16.75
C LEU A 361 -6.04 3.07 16.62
N LEU A 362 -6.72 2.44 15.67
CA LEU A 362 -6.52 1.04 15.36
C LEU A 362 -5.67 0.92 14.09
N GLY A 363 -4.64 0.09 14.17
CA GLY A 363 -3.96 -0.48 13.02
C GLY A 363 -4.77 -1.61 12.38
N THR A 364 -4.13 -2.23 11.41
CA THR A 364 -4.57 -3.40 10.65
C THR A 364 -3.68 -4.58 11.05
N ARG A 365 -3.68 -5.66 10.28
CA ARG A 365 -2.72 -6.76 10.41
C ARG A 365 -1.42 -6.55 9.63
N LEU A 366 -1.28 -5.42 8.94
CA LEU A 366 -0.07 -5.03 8.22
C LEU A 366 0.66 -3.98 9.06
N GLY A 367 1.98 -3.88 8.91
CA GLY A 367 2.74 -2.85 9.61
C GLY A 367 2.25 -1.44 9.29
N ASN A 368 1.83 -0.73 10.33
CA ASN A 368 1.27 0.60 10.28
C ASN A 368 2.16 1.61 11.01
N VAL A 369 2.00 2.88 10.65
CA VAL A 369 2.46 3.99 11.49
C VAL A 369 1.21 4.55 12.17
N LEU A 370 1.17 4.52 13.49
CA LEU A 370 0.06 5.08 14.27
C LEU A 370 0.54 6.36 14.95
N VAL A 371 -0.08 7.47 14.54
CA VAL A 371 0.27 8.81 15.01
C VAL A 371 -0.91 9.43 15.74
N GLY A 372 -0.69 9.68 17.04
CA GLY A 372 -1.61 10.37 17.92
C GLY A 372 -1.66 11.89 17.70
N ASP A 373 -2.02 12.62 18.74
CA ASP A 373 -2.06 14.07 18.80
C ASP A 373 -1.71 14.57 20.20
N PHE A 374 -1.92 15.86 20.47
CA PHE A 374 -1.58 16.49 21.76
C PHE A 374 -2.43 16.00 22.96
N ARG A 375 -3.44 15.16 22.75
CA ARG A 375 -4.31 14.61 23.82
C ARG A 375 -3.86 13.20 24.15
N SER A 376 -4.31 12.70 25.32
CA SER A 376 -4.26 11.28 25.62
C SER A 376 -4.93 10.43 24.54
N ASN A 377 -4.19 9.50 23.97
CA ASN A 377 -4.64 8.60 22.91
C ASN A 377 -4.48 7.14 23.32
N ARG A 378 -5.16 6.27 22.59
CA ARG A 378 -4.95 4.82 22.67
C ARG A 378 -4.60 4.32 21.27
N LEU A 379 -3.38 3.87 21.08
CA LEU A 379 -2.89 3.31 19.83
C LEU A 379 -2.81 1.79 19.99
N ASP A 380 -3.41 1.07 19.05
CA ASP A 380 -3.47 -0.40 19.02
C ASP A 380 -3.04 -0.87 17.63
N GLY A 381 -1.78 -1.30 17.51
CA GLY A 381 -1.16 -1.76 16.25
C GLY A 381 -1.84 -2.99 15.67
N ARG A 382 -2.32 -3.88 16.56
CA ARG A 382 -2.90 -5.19 16.26
C ARG A 382 -1.89 -6.16 15.68
N GLY A 383 -1.54 -6.06 14.40
CA GLY A 383 -0.62 -7.00 13.81
C GLY A 383 0.23 -6.39 12.71
N GLY A 384 1.42 -6.95 12.53
CA GLY A 384 2.43 -6.38 11.65
C GLY A 384 3.57 -5.78 12.46
N ASN A 385 4.53 -5.16 11.80
CA ASN A 385 5.60 -4.44 12.48
C ASN A 385 5.20 -2.98 12.56
N ASP A 386 4.60 -2.58 13.68
CA ASP A 386 3.98 -1.27 13.84
C ASP A 386 4.94 -0.23 14.43
N ILE A 387 4.67 1.05 14.15
CA ILE A 387 5.37 2.18 14.74
C ILE A 387 4.35 3.06 15.45
N LEU A 388 4.48 3.19 16.76
CA LEU A 388 3.52 3.88 17.62
C LEU A 388 4.12 5.17 18.16
N ASN A 389 3.58 6.30 17.71
CA ASN A 389 3.87 7.64 18.23
C ASN A 389 2.60 8.22 18.86
N GLY A 390 2.55 8.25 20.19
CA GLY A 390 1.40 8.79 20.94
C GLY A 390 1.22 10.30 20.80
N ILE A 391 2.30 11.05 20.63
CA ILE A 391 2.31 12.52 20.77
C ILE A 391 2.01 13.26 19.47
N GLY A 392 2.13 12.57 18.33
CA GLY A 392 2.06 13.19 17.01
C GLY A 392 3.17 14.21 16.79
N ASP A 393 2.77 15.43 16.40
CA ASP A 393 3.68 16.58 16.20
C ASP A 393 3.83 17.43 17.49
N SER A 394 3.30 16.98 18.63
CA SER A 394 3.43 17.68 19.92
C SER A 394 4.70 17.28 20.67
N THR A 395 4.78 17.57 21.96
CA THR A 395 5.86 17.10 22.85
C THR A 395 5.40 16.00 23.82
N GLY A 396 4.11 15.66 23.85
CA GLY A 396 3.51 14.74 24.83
C GLY A 396 3.22 15.35 26.21
N ARG A 397 3.44 16.65 26.38
CA ARG A 397 3.19 17.34 27.65
C ARG A 397 1.73 17.28 28.05
N ASN A 398 1.45 16.92 29.29
CA ASN A 398 0.11 16.68 29.82
C ASN A 398 -0.72 15.61 29.06
N SER A 399 -0.09 14.67 28.34
CA SER A 399 -0.78 13.53 27.72
C SER A 399 -0.30 12.19 28.27
N VAL A 400 -1.26 11.34 28.67
CA VAL A 400 -0.99 9.93 28.95
C VAL A 400 -1.48 9.10 27.78
N ASP A 401 -0.55 8.45 27.09
CA ASP A 401 -0.82 7.69 25.88
C ASP A 401 -0.71 6.19 26.14
N VAL A 402 -1.71 5.42 25.71
CA VAL A 402 -1.71 3.95 25.83
C VAL A 402 -1.29 3.36 24.51
N LEU A 403 -0.13 2.68 24.49
CA LEU A 403 0.46 2.10 23.30
C LEU A 403 0.43 0.57 23.41
N ILE A 404 -0.16 -0.09 22.42
CA ILE A 404 -0.28 -1.54 22.30
C ILE A 404 0.27 -1.93 20.93
N GLY A 405 1.38 -2.68 20.92
CA GLY A 405 2.00 -3.14 19.67
C GLY A 405 1.15 -4.21 18.98
N GLY A 406 0.83 -5.27 19.71
CA GLY A 406 0.11 -6.43 19.20
C GLY A 406 1.04 -7.57 18.82
N THR A 407 0.91 -8.08 17.59
CA THR A 407 1.75 -9.16 17.06
C THR A 407 2.72 -8.66 16.02
N GLY A 408 3.99 -9.03 16.13
CA GLY A 408 5.02 -8.57 15.21
C GLY A 408 6.03 -7.71 15.95
N ARG A 409 7.01 -7.17 15.22
CA ARG A 409 8.12 -6.42 15.82
C ARG A 409 7.77 -4.95 15.86
N ASP A 410 7.28 -4.50 17.01
CA ASP A 410 6.74 -3.16 17.14
C ASP A 410 7.79 -2.17 17.65
N ARG A 411 7.63 -0.91 17.27
CA ARG A 411 8.46 0.20 17.73
C ARG A 411 7.61 1.20 18.49
N PHE A 412 7.89 1.34 19.77
CA PHE A 412 7.38 2.42 20.61
C PHE A 412 8.29 3.64 20.46
N TRP A 413 7.79 4.66 19.76
CA TRP A 413 8.56 5.86 19.41
C TRP A 413 8.39 6.91 20.52
N LEU A 414 9.35 6.96 21.45
CA LEU A 414 9.31 7.79 22.66
C LEU A 414 10.40 8.89 22.69
N GLY A 415 11.08 9.09 21.57
CA GLY A 415 12.06 10.14 21.37
C GLY A 415 12.62 10.11 19.96
N ASP A 416 13.14 11.24 19.52
CA ASP A 416 13.78 11.38 18.21
C ASP A 416 15.16 12.04 18.34
N ALA A 417 15.74 12.44 17.21
CA ALA A 417 17.06 13.07 17.19
C ALA A 417 17.10 14.43 17.91
N THR A 418 15.96 15.04 18.20
CA THR A 418 15.82 16.40 18.71
C THR A 418 15.34 16.45 20.16
N MET A 419 14.48 15.52 20.60
CA MET A 419 13.92 15.54 21.96
C MET A 419 13.48 14.18 22.48
N ALA A 420 13.54 14.02 23.81
CA ALA A 420 12.78 13.01 24.53
C ALA A 420 11.29 13.41 24.54
N PHE A 421 10.40 12.45 24.33
CA PHE A 421 8.96 12.72 24.37
C PHE A 421 8.44 12.70 25.80
N TYR A 422 7.30 13.34 26.04
CA TYR A 422 6.64 13.50 27.34
C TYR A 422 7.36 14.41 28.34
N ASP A 423 8.62 14.79 28.08
CA ASP A 423 9.36 15.73 28.93
C ASP A 423 8.78 17.15 28.89
N ASP A 424 8.33 17.63 30.05
CA ASP A 424 7.79 18.97 30.24
C ASP A 424 8.84 20.05 30.55
N GLY A 425 10.09 19.63 30.78
CA GLY A 425 11.23 20.48 31.12
C GLY A 425 11.16 21.08 32.52
N LYS A 426 10.33 20.55 33.43
CA LYS A 426 10.20 21.04 34.81
C LYS A 426 10.82 20.07 35.83
N PRO A 427 12.01 20.38 36.38
CA PRO A 427 12.71 19.50 37.33
C PRO A 427 11.98 19.23 38.65
N ASP A 428 10.87 19.90 38.94
CA ASP A 428 10.06 19.66 40.14
C ASP A 428 8.81 18.79 39.87
N GLN A 429 8.60 18.36 38.62
CA GLN A 429 7.50 17.48 38.21
C GLN A 429 8.09 16.14 37.74
N PRO A 430 7.78 15.01 38.39
CA PRO A 430 8.37 13.71 38.01
C PRO A 430 7.57 12.98 36.91
N GLY A 431 6.99 13.70 35.94
CA GLY A 431 6.26 13.13 34.80
C GLY A 431 5.01 12.29 35.12
N LEU A 432 4.36 12.48 36.26
CA LEU A 432 3.21 11.63 36.65
C LEU A 432 1.91 11.91 35.87
N ARG A 433 1.93 12.85 34.93
CA ARG A 433 0.77 13.31 34.14
C ARG A 433 0.98 13.23 32.63
N ASP A 434 2.18 12.91 32.20
CA ASP A 434 2.67 12.88 30.84
C ASP A 434 3.61 11.70 30.70
N TYR A 435 3.13 10.60 30.14
CA TYR A 435 3.95 9.41 29.91
C TYR A 435 3.28 8.47 28.92
N ALA A 436 4.09 7.65 28.25
CA ALA A 436 3.59 6.51 27.51
C ALA A 436 3.38 5.29 28.42
N LEU A 437 2.21 4.66 28.34
CA LEU A 437 1.93 3.36 28.94
C LEU A 437 2.00 2.28 27.86
N LEU A 438 3.06 1.46 27.92
CA LEU A 438 3.29 0.35 27.01
C LEU A 438 2.68 -0.92 27.62
N LYS A 439 1.72 -1.54 26.93
CA LYS A 439 0.86 -2.60 27.49
C LYS A 439 1.34 -4.03 27.26
N ASP A 440 2.05 -4.27 26.17
CA ASP A 440 2.33 -5.62 25.68
C ASP A 440 3.75 -5.77 25.09
N PHE A 441 4.66 -4.89 25.52
CA PHE A 441 6.06 -4.92 25.10
C PHE A 441 6.71 -6.29 25.39
N LYS A 442 7.29 -6.89 24.35
CA LYS A 442 8.00 -8.17 24.40
C LYS A 442 9.51 -7.97 24.18
N PRO A 443 10.34 -8.11 25.22
CA PRO A 443 11.79 -8.11 25.06
C PRO A 443 12.23 -9.18 24.05
N GLY A 444 12.96 -8.77 23.00
CA GLY A 444 13.45 -9.66 21.93
C GLY A 444 12.59 -9.67 20.66
N GLU A 445 11.40 -9.06 20.70
CA GLU A 445 10.53 -8.83 19.53
C GLU A 445 10.42 -7.33 19.25
N ASP A 446 10.10 -6.55 20.29
CA ASP A 446 9.79 -5.12 20.18
C ASP A 446 10.99 -4.23 20.49
N THR A 447 10.87 -2.95 20.11
CA THR A 447 11.86 -1.90 20.36
C THR A 447 11.23 -0.66 20.98
N ILE A 448 11.97 -0.02 21.88
CA ILE A 448 11.67 1.29 22.44
C ILE A 448 12.73 2.26 21.91
N GLN A 449 12.30 3.28 21.17
CA GLN A 449 13.18 4.32 20.65
C GLN A 449 13.18 5.52 21.60
N LEU A 450 14.36 5.96 22.00
CA LEU A 450 14.61 7.08 22.90
C LEU A 450 15.54 8.13 22.26
N HIS A 451 15.52 9.33 22.80
CA HIS A 451 16.42 10.42 22.43
C HIS A 451 17.77 10.28 23.13
N GLY A 452 18.85 10.80 22.53
CA GLY A 452 20.16 10.87 23.14
C GLY A 452 20.80 9.51 23.28
N ASN A 453 21.28 9.13 24.47
CA ASN A 453 21.96 7.86 24.69
C ASN A 453 21.59 7.23 26.05
N ARG A 454 21.99 5.96 26.26
CA ARG A 454 21.64 5.17 27.44
C ARG A 454 22.02 5.79 28.79
N SER A 455 23.04 6.65 28.87
CA SER A 455 23.47 7.24 30.15
C SER A 455 22.54 8.35 30.63
N GLN A 456 21.61 8.80 29.79
CA GLN A 456 20.64 9.84 30.12
C GLN A 456 19.36 9.25 30.72
N TYR A 457 19.27 7.93 30.88
CA TYR A 457 18.06 7.28 31.36
C TYR A 457 18.33 6.41 32.58
N LEU A 458 17.31 6.30 33.42
CA LEU A 458 17.26 5.45 34.59
C LEU A 458 16.06 4.52 34.49
N LEU A 459 16.17 3.34 35.08
CA LEU A 459 15.08 2.38 35.19
C LEU A 459 14.68 2.22 36.65
N GLY A 460 13.38 2.23 36.92
CA GLY A 460 12.82 2.08 38.25
C GLY A 460 11.52 1.29 38.25
N ALA A 461 10.98 1.01 39.44
CA ALA A 461 9.62 0.52 39.52
C ALA A 461 8.64 1.62 39.06
N SER A 462 7.54 1.23 38.40
CA SER A 462 6.47 2.15 38.04
C SER A 462 6.01 2.95 39.27
N PRO A 463 6.01 4.30 39.23
CA PRO A 463 5.55 5.14 40.33
C PRO A 463 4.01 5.22 40.38
N ILE A 464 3.32 4.80 39.31
CA ILE A 464 1.86 4.79 39.21
C ILE A 464 1.33 3.46 39.74
N ARG A 465 0.86 3.44 41.00
CA ARG A 465 0.47 2.22 41.76
C ARG A 465 -0.44 1.23 41.02
N ARG A 466 -1.30 1.70 40.11
CA ARG A 466 -2.21 0.83 39.33
C ARG A 466 -1.50 0.05 38.21
N PHE A 467 -0.34 0.49 37.78
CA PHE A 467 0.44 -0.13 36.70
C PHE A 467 1.69 -0.76 37.30
N ARG A 468 1.77 -2.10 37.26
CA ARG A 468 2.95 -2.83 37.71
C ARG A 468 3.89 -3.01 36.52
N GLY A 469 5.16 -2.65 36.68
CA GLY A 469 6.13 -2.71 35.58
C GLY A 469 7.36 -1.86 35.86
N THR A 470 8.12 -1.58 34.80
CA THR A 470 9.34 -0.77 34.84
C THR A 470 9.01 0.64 34.34
N GLY A 471 9.32 1.67 35.12
CA GLY A 471 9.37 3.05 34.66
C GLY A 471 10.70 3.33 33.97
N ILE A 472 10.63 4.05 32.85
CA ILE A 472 11.77 4.61 32.13
C ILE A 472 11.79 6.10 32.45
N PHE A 473 12.87 6.56 33.06
CA PHE A 473 13.03 7.94 33.51
C PHE A 473 14.17 8.60 32.75
N LEU A 474 14.00 9.87 32.39
CA LEU A 474 15.08 10.73 31.92
C LEU A 474 15.80 11.31 33.15
N ASP A 475 17.11 11.11 33.24
CA ASP A 475 17.98 11.64 34.30
C ASP A 475 18.22 13.13 34.05
N THR A 476 17.29 13.97 34.50
CA THR A 476 17.28 15.41 34.15
C THR A 476 18.39 16.18 34.87
N ASN A 477 18.83 15.67 36.03
CA ASN A 477 19.88 16.29 36.84
C ASN A 477 21.27 15.68 36.63
N GLY A 478 21.36 14.54 35.91
CA GLY A 478 22.60 13.87 35.52
C GLY A 478 23.34 13.21 36.70
N ASN A 479 22.66 12.90 37.80
CA ASN A 479 23.29 12.36 39.00
C ASN A 479 23.39 10.82 38.99
N GLY A 480 22.77 10.15 38.01
CA GLY A 480 22.76 8.69 37.87
C GLY A 480 21.95 7.94 38.92
N ALA A 481 21.09 8.62 39.69
CA ALA A 481 20.33 8.09 40.80
C ALA A 481 18.87 8.55 40.76
N LEU A 482 17.95 7.58 40.68
CA LEU A 482 16.52 7.87 40.52
C LEU A 482 15.97 8.67 41.71
N ASP A 483 15.54 9.90 41.45
CA ASP A 483 14.95 10.82 42.42
C ASP A 483 13.73 11.60 41.87
N ARG A 484 13.25 12.58 42.63
CA ARG A 484 12.02 13.34 42.31
C ARG A 484 12.19 14.34 41.16
N GLN A 485 13.42 14.57 40.70
CA GLN A 485 13.73 15.45 39.58
C GLN A 485 13.69 14.70 38.25
N ASP A 486 13.76 13.37 38.27
CA ASP A 486 13.82 12.57 37.06
C ASP A 486 12.43 12.42 36.44
N GLU A 487 12.39 12.62 35.13
CA GLU A 487 11.14 12.74 34.38
C GLU A 487 10.67 11.35 33.91
N LEU A 488 9.43 10.98 34.22
CA LEU A 488 8.87 9.70 33.77
C LEU A 488 8.47 9.77 32.29
N ILE A 489 9.26 9.14 31.43
CA ILE A 489 8.97 9.08 29.99
C ILE A 489 7.95 7.99 29.66
N ALA A 490 8.08 6.83 30.31
CA ALA A 490 7.19 5.71 30.04
C ALA A 490 7.10 4.68 31.17
N ILE A 491 6.00 3.92 31.15
CA ILE A 491 5.82 2.72 31.95
C ILE A 491 5.68 1.53 31.01
N VAL A 492 6.57 0.55 31.16
CA VAL A 492 6.49 -0.75 30.50
C VAL A 492 5.75 -1.70 31.44
N GLU A 493 4.45 -1.87 31.23
CA GLU A 493 3.60 -2.70 32.08
C GLU A 493 3.99 -4.18 31.96
N GLY A 494 3.92 -4.92 33.07
CA GLY A 494 4.20 -6.35 33.13
C GLY A 494 5.68 -6.74 33.08
N THR A 495 6.59 -5.83 32.70
CA THR A 495 8.03 -6.11 32.60
C THR A 495 8.81 -5.49 33.76
N GLN A 496 9.70 -6.24 34.41
CA GLN A 496 10.39 -5.81 35.65
C GLN A 496 11.94 -5.85 35.57
N ARG A 497 12.51 -6.26 34.44
CA ARG A 497 13.97 -6.47 34.29
C ARG A 497 14.49 -5.93 32.95
N LEU A 498 14.11 -4.70 32.64
CA LEU A 498 14.68 -4.02 31.48
C LEU A 498 16.16 -3.67 31.72
N ASN A 499 16.91 -3.57 30.64
CA ASN A 499 18.32 -3.19 30.64
C ASN A 499 18.54 -2.20 29.49
N LEU A 500 18.95 -0.97 29.83
CA LEU A 500 19.18 0.11 28.87
C LEU A 500 20.27 -0.21 27.82
N GLY A 501 21.11 -1.22 28.06
CA GLY A 501 22.10 -1.72 27.10
C GLY A 501 21.62 -2.88 26.22
N ALA A 502 20.38 -3.34 26.36
CA ALA A 502 19.83 -4.41 25.54
C ALA A 502 19.39 -3.92 24.15
N SER A 503 19.34 -4.82 23.18
CA SER A 503 19.03 -4.52 21.77
C SER A 503 17.61 -4.01 21.51
N TYR A 504 16.71 -4.15 22.48
CA TYR A 504 15.35 -3.60 22.40
C TYR A 504 15.26 -2.12 22.77
N PHE A 505 16.35 -1.48 23.22
CA PHE A 505 16.45 -0.03 23.26
C PHE A 505 17.21 0.47 22.04
N SER A 506 16.63 1.44 21.33
CA SER A 506 17.27 2.18 20.25
C SER A 506 17.38 3.64 20.66
N TYR A 507 18.53 4.25 20.40
CA TYR A 507 18.84 5.62 20.79
C TYR A 507 19.14 6.45 19.54
N THR A 508 18.65 7.69 19.50
CA THR A 508 18.76 8.58 18.33
C THR A 508 19.21 9.98 18.75
N GLY A 509 19.88 10.74 17.87
CA GLY A 509 20.33 12.11 18.22
C GLY A 509 21.68 12.18 18.94
N THR A 510 22.50 11.13 18.88
CA THR A 510 23.87 11.09 19.45
C THR A 510 24.92 11.78 18.56
N GLY A 511 24.53 12.86 17.88
CA GLY A 511 25.38 13.61 16.94
C GLY A 511 26.37 14.53 17.63
#